data_AF-A0A0C3NF79-F1
#
_entry.id   AF-A0A0C3NF79-F1
#
_cell.length_a   1.000
_cell.length_b   1.000
_cell.length_c   1.000
_cell.angle_alpha   90.00
_cell.angle_beta   90.00
_cell.angle_gamma   90.00
#
_symmetry.space_group_name_H-M   'P 1'
#
loop_
_entity.id
_entity.type
_entity.pdbx_description
1 polymer ?
#
loop_
_entity_poly.entity_id
_entity_poly.type
_entity_poly.pdbx_seq_one_letter_code
_entity_poly.pdbx_strand_id
1 'polypeptide(L)'
;WPQHLQKVAFDSTLAVLVKGIVGSEKILFWLEVMSLLGMVGKGASALATVATWVEGQEGLKDTLALVEDGVKFIQNFGSAMVYSIPHLCVSALPFIPPNGLLSTVVMPKFCGLAAVATGGLKGWPVAQLLLHGHTSWASSVAFSPDGKRIVSGSLDKTVRVWDVEGGAQIGGPLEGHRDVVVNLVAFSPDGKRIVSGSGDMAVRVWDVGGVQIGNPLEGHTSRAYQLHSPLMGRGLSQAHRTRL
;
A
#
# COMPACT_ATOMS: atom_id res chain seq x y z
N TRP A 1 1.02 19.13 1.77
CA TRP A 1 -0.09 19.75 2.53
C TRP A 1 -0.57 18.91 3.72
N PRO A 2 -0.71 17.57 3.67
CA PRO A 2 -1.20 16.81 4.84
C PRO A 2 -0.22 16.84 6.02
N GLN A 3 1.09 16.74 5.73
CA GLN A 3 2.14 16.95 6.73
C GLN A 3 2.11 18.35 7.38
N HIS A 4 1.55 19.34 6.68
CA HIS A 4 1.37 20.67 7.27
C HIS A 4 0.20 20.65 8.25
N LEU A 5 -0.92 19.99 7.90
CA LEU A 5 -2.07 19.80 8.79
C LEU A 5 -1.70 19.10 10.10
N GLN A 6 -0.77 18.13 10.08
CA GLN A 6 -0.30 17.48 11.31
C GLN A 6 0.46 18.41 12.26
N LYS A 7 1.00 19.52 11.75
CA LYS A 7 1.88 20.43 12.52
C LYS A 7 1.16 21.69 12.98
N VAL A 8 -0.03 21.96 12.46
CA VAL A 8 -0.80 23.17 12.77
C VAL A 8 -2.01 22.82 13.62
N ALA A 9 -2.37 23.73 14.53
CA ALA A 9 -3.65 23.66 15.19
C ALA A 9 -4.79 23.77 14.17
N PHE A 10 -5.99 23.37 14.57
CA PHE A 10 -7.17 23.51 13.73
C PHE A 10 -7.37 24.98 13.32
N ASP A 11 -7.67 25.20 12.04
CA ASP A 11 -7.91 26.52 11.46
C ASP A 11 -9.13 26.44 10.53
N SER A 12 -10.12 27.28 10.79
CA SER A 12 -11.39 27.27 10.07
C SER A 12 -11.26 27.71 8.61
N THR A 13 -10.31 28.60 8.31
CA THR A 13 -10.06 29.06 6.93
C THR A 13 -9.47 27.92 6.10
N LEU A 14 -8.52 27.20 6.68
CA LEU A 14 -7.92 26.02 6.06
C LEU A 14 -8.94 24.89 5.91
N ALA A 15 -9.85 24.74 6.87
CA ALA A 15 -10.94 23.77 6.77
C ALA A 15 -11.87 24.03 5.58
N VAL A 16 -12.15 25.30 5.25
CA VAL A 16 -12.92 25.66 4.04
C VAL A 16 -12.18 25.22 2.77
N LEU A 17 -10.86 25.42 2.71
CA LEU A 17 -10.06 24.99 1.56
C LEU A 17 -10.03 23.46 1.42
N VAL A 18 -9.85 22.74 2.52
CA VAL A 18 -9.91 21.27 2.55
C VAL A 18 -11.28 20.78 2.09
N LYS A 19 -12.36 21.37 2.60
CA LYS A 19 -13.73 21.06 2.17
C LYS A 19 -13.94 21.31 0.67
N GLY A 20 -13.34 22.36 0.13
CA GLY A 20 -13.40 22.65 -1.31
C GLY A 20 -12.72 21.60 -2.18
N ILE A 21 -11.66 20.96 -1.69
CA ILE A 21 -10.94 19.89 -2.40
C ILE A 21 -11.68 18.57 -2.25
N VAL A 22 -11.94 18.14 -1.00
CA VAL A 22 -12.51 16.82 -0.72
C VAL A 22 -13.97 16.77 -1.15
N GLY A 23 -14.73 17.84 -0.88
CA GLY A 23 -16.16 18.02 -1.21
C GLY A 23 -16.49 18.21 -2.69
N SER A 24 -15.52 18.06 -3.59
CA SER A 24 -15.74 18.24 -5.02
C SER A 24 -15.09 17.13 -5.84
N GLU A 25 -15.39 17.11 -7.14
CA GLU A 25 -14.77 16.23 -8.14
C GLU A 25 -13.25 16.36 -8.19
N LYS A 26 -12.69 17.44 -7.62
CA LYS A 26 -11.25 17.64 -7.45
C LYS A 26 -10.58 16.52 -6.68
N ILE A 27 -11.28 15.84 -5.78
CA ILE A 27 -10.70 14.68 -5.08
C ILE A 27 -10.38 13.54 -6.05
N LEU A 28 -11.20 13.33 -7.08
CA LEU A 28 -10.92 12.30 -8.08
C LEU A 28 -9.74 12.66 -8.96
N PHE A 29 -9.66 13.92 -9.44
CA PHE A 29 -8.50 14.38 -10.20
C PHE A 29 -7.22 14.35 -9.38
N TRP A 30 -7.32 14.65 -8.09
CA TRP A 30 -6.20 14.53 -7.18
C TRP A 30 -5.77 13.06 -6.99
N LEU A 31 -6.71 12.12 -6.81
CA LEU A 31 -6.42 10.70 -6.73
C LEU A 31 -5.84 10.13 -8.02
N GLU A 32 -6.32 10.60 -9.17
CA GLU A 32 -5.78 10.29 -10.48
C GLU A 32 -4.31 10.71 -10.59
N VAL A 33 -3.97 11.94 -10.18
CA VAL A 33 -2.58 12.38 -10.13
C VAL A 33 -1.76 11.53 -9.15
N MET A 34 -2.32 11.16 -7.99
CA MET A 34 -1.65 10.27 -7.04
C MET A 34 -1.41 8.88 -7.65
N SER A 35 -2.34 8.35 -8.44
CA SER A 35 -2.17 7.11 -9.20
C SER A 35 -1.05 7.21 -10.23
N LEU A 36 -1.07 8.24 -11.07
CA LEU A 36 -0.04 8.48 -12.09
C LEU A 36 1.37 8.61 -11.49
N LEU A 37 1.47 9.13 -10.28
CA LEU A 37 2.75 9.27 -9.56
C LEU A 37 3.15 7.99 -8.79
N GLY A 38 2.33 6.93 -8.80
CA GLY A 38 2.56 5.73 -7.98
C GLY A 38 2.46 6.01 -6.47
N MET A 39 1.68 7.03 -6.09
CA MET A 39 1.57 7.57 -4.73
C MET A 39 0.17 7.38 -4.13
N VAL A 40 -0.64 6.45 -4.65
CA VAL A 40 -2.01 6.16 -4.17
C VAL A 40 -2.06 5.94 -2.66
N GLY A 41 -1.12 5.17 -2.10
CA GLY A 41 -0.99 4.95 -0.66
C GLY A 41 -0.75 6.22 0.15
N LYS A 42 0.13 7.11 -0.34
CA LYS A 42 0.32 8.43 0.28
C LYS A 42 -0.92 9.30 0.20
N GLY A 43 -1.77 9.09 -0.82
CA GLY A 43 -3.10 9.68 -0.91
C GLY A 43 -4.01 9.21 0.22
N ALA A 44 -4.01 7.90 0.53
CA ALA A 44 -4.74 7.37 1.69
C ALA A 44 -4.21 7.95 3.01
N SER A 45 -2.88 7.99 3.21
CA SER A 45 -2.28 8.61 4.41
C SER A 45 -2.67 10.07 4.57
N ALA A 46 -2.72 10.78 3.44
CA ALA A 46 -3.10 12.18 3.39
C ALA A 46 -4.55 12.40 3.82
N LEU A 47 -5.49 11.60 3.31
CA LEU A 47 -6.89 11.67 3.69
C LEU A 47 -7.10 11.23 5.15
N ALA A 48 -6.41 10.19 5.61
CA ALA A 48 -6.44 9.77 7.02
C ALA A 48 -5.92 10.88 7.95
N THR A 49 -4.88 11.60 7.54
CA THR A 49 -4.38 12.77 8.26
C THR A 49 -5.43 13.88 8.35
N VAL A 50 -6.18 14.14 7.26
CA VAL A 50 -7.29 15.09 7.31
C VAL A 50 -8.36 14.63 8.27
N ALA A 51 -8.73 13.33 8.23
CA ALA A 51 -9.73 12.76 9.13
C ALA A 51 -9.38 13.05 10.59
N THR A 52 -8.15 12.77 11.00
CA THR A 52 -7.68 13.06 12.36
C THR A 52 -7.66 14.56 12.69
N TRP A 53 -7.39 15.42 11.70
CA TRP A 53 -7.31 16.86 11.92
C TRP A 53 -8.69 17.53 12.06
N VAL A 54 -9.72 16.99 11.40
CA VAL A 54 -11.10 17.49 11.47
C VAL A 54 -11.96 16.76 12.50
N GLU A 55 -11.44 15.71 13.14
CA GLU A 55 -12.16 14.91 14.13
C GLU A 55 -12.61 15.77 15.32
N GLY A 56 -13.87 15.60 15.74
CA GLY A 56 -14.46 16.34 16.85
C GLY A 56 -14.78 17.82 16.57
N GLN A 57 -14.50 18.33 15.38
CA GLN A 57 -14.77 19.73 15.03
C GLN A 57 -16.24 19.94 14.60
N GLU A 58 -16.88 20.96 15.15
CA GLU A 58 -18.27 21.30 14.79
C GLU A 58 -18.37 21.75 13.31
N GLY A 59 -19.42 21.29 12.62
CA GLY A 59 -19.66 21.64 11.20
C GLY A 59 -18.81 20.89 10.17
N LEU A 60 -17.91 19.99 10.59
CA LEU A 60 -17.05 19.22 9.69
C LEU A 60 -17.36 17.71 9.60
N LYS A 61 -18.46 17.26 10.20
CA LYS A 61 -18.90 15.85 10.14
C LYS A 61 -18.98 15.30 8.71
N ASP A 62 -19.53 16.07 7.77
CA ASP A 62 -19.62 15.66 6.37
C ASP A 62 -18.23 15.56 5.72
N THR A 63 -17.32 16.47 6.09
CA THR A 63 -15.94 16.44 5.56
C THR A 63 -15.20 15.23 6.08
N LEU A 64 -15.37 14.89 7.37
CA LEU A 64 -14.83 13.69 8.00
C LEU A 64 -15.34 12.42 7.30
N ALA A 65 -16.65 12.27 7.16
CA ALA A 65 -17.26 11.11 6.49
C ALA A 65 -16.77 10.97 5.03
N LEU A 66 -16.59 12.09 4.34
CA LEU A 66 -16.10 12.11 2.96
C LEU A 66 -14.64 11.69 2.84
N VAL A 67 -13.75 12.15 3.73
CA VAL A 67 -12.35 11.70 3.72
C VAL A 67 -12.23 10.24 4.14
N GLU A 68 -13.05 9.76 5.08
CA GLU A 68 -13.10 8.35 5.46
C GLU A 68 -13.58 7.46 4.31
N ASP A 69 -14.61 7.87 3.58
CA ASP A 69 -15.04 7.19 2.36
C ASP A 69 -13.94 7.20 1.30
N GLY A 70 -13.20 8.31 1.17
CA GLY A 70 -12.04 8.40 0.28
C GLY A 70 -10.90 7.43 0.65
N VAL A 71 -10.61 7.28 1.95
CA VAL A 71 -9.64 6.27 2.44
C VAL A 71 -10.11 4.86 2.09
N LYS A 72 -11.39 4.54 2.37
CA LYS A 72 -11.96 3.22 2.08
C LYS A 72 -11.98 2.95 0.57
N PHE A 73 -12.27 3.96 -0.24
CA PHE A 73 -12.20 3.88 -1.70
C PHE A 73 -10.80 3.48 -2.17
N ILE A 74 -9.76 4.14 -1.65
CA ILE A 74 -8.37 3.79 -1.99
C ILE A 74 -8.02 2.39 -1.49
N GLN A 75 -8.42 2.00 -0.29
CA GLN A 75 -8.11 0.66 0.24
C GLN A 75 -8.77 -0.48 -0.57
N ASN A 76 -9.92 -0.21 -1.20
CA ASN A 76 -10.65 -1.20 -1.98
C ASN A 76 -10.29 -1.21 -3.47
N PHE A 77 -9.93 -0.05 -4.04
CA PHE A 77 -9.69 0.10 -5.48
C PHE A 77 -8.26 0.54 -5.82
N GLY A 78 -7.43 0.87 -4.83
CA GLY A 78 -6.11 1.47 -5.02
C GLY A 78 -5.14 0.59 -5.80
N SER A 79 -5.18 -0.73 -5.61
CA SER A 79 -4.34 -1.65 -6.40
C SER A 79 -4.73 -1.62 -7.88
N ALA A 80 -6.02 -1.57 -8.21
CA ALA A 80 -6.49 -1.44 -9.59
C ALA A 80 -6.15 -0.06 -10.20
N MET A 81 -6.13 1.00 -9.38
CA MET A 81 -5.78 2.35 -9.80
C MET A 81 -4.33 2.49 -10.24
N VAL A 82 -3.41 1.73 -9.66
CA VAL A 82 -1.97 1.82 -9.97
C VAL A 82 -1.64 1.25 -11.36
N TYR A 83 -2.39 0.26 -11.82
CA TYR A 83 -2.14 -0.42 -13.10
C TYR A 83 -2.96 0.15 -14.28
N SER A 84 -3.81 1.15 -14.02
CA SER A 84 -4.81 1.60 -14.97
C SER A 84 -4.69 3.09 -15.30
N ILE A 85 -5.26 3.47 -16.44
CA ILE A 85 -5.32 4.86 -16.89
C ILE A 85 -6.33 5.63 -16.01
N PRO A 86 -6.06 6.90 -15.67
CA PRO A 86 -6.96 7.89 -15.06
C PRO A 86 -8.47 7.63 -14.93
N HIS A 87 -9.13 7.29 -16.04
CA HIS A 87 -10.58 7.09 -16.11
C HIS A 87 -11.07 5.94 -15.22
N LEU A 88 -10.16 5.08 -14.72
CA LEU A 88 -10.53 3.98 -13.83
C LEU A 88 -11.02 4.45 -12.46
N CYS A 89 -10.58 5.63 -11.98
CA CYS A 89 -11.12 6.21 -10.74
C CYS A 89 -12.62 6.51 -10.88
N VAL A 90 -13.01 7.04 -12.05
CA VAL A 90 -14.41 7.33 -12.37
C VAL A 90 -15.20 6.05 -12.61
N SER A 91 -14.62 5.03 -13.26
CA SER A 91 -15.29 3.74 -13.46
C SER A 91 -15.47 2.92 -12.19
N ALA A 92 -14.75 3.23 -11.11
CA ALA A 92 -14.95 2.60 -9.80
C ALA A 92 -16.16 3.21 -9.04
N LEU A 93 -16.58 4.44 -9.37
CA LEU A 93 -17.69 5.12 -8.68
C LEU A 93 -19.00 4.33 -8.66
N PRO A 94 -19.45 3.67 -9.76
CA PRO A 94 -20.66 2.86 -9.72
C PRO A 94 -20.65 1.73 -8.70
N PHE A 95 -19.47 1.29 -8.27
CA PHE A 95 -19.29 0.14 -7.40
C PHE A 95 -19.13 0.50 -5.93
N ILE A 96 -19.11 1.79 -5.57
CA ILE A 96 -19.02 2.22 -4.17
C ILE A 96 -20.41 2.17 -3.50
N PRO A 97 -20.49 2.12 -2.16
CA PRO A 97 -21.77 2.12 -1.46
C PRO A 97 -22.59 3.37 -1.80
N PRO A 98 -23.85 3.24 -2.26
CA PRO A 98 -24.64 4.37 -2.76
C PRO A 98 -24.98 5.40 -1.68
N ASN A 99 -25.01 4.96 -0.42
CA ASN A 99 -25.30 5.81 0.75
C ASN A 99 -24.04 6.50 1.32
N GLY A 100 -22.86 6.23 0.76
CA GLY A 100 -21.63 6.92 1.16
C GLY A 100 -21.64 8.39 0.72
N LEU A 101 -21.02 9.26 1.50
CA LEU A 101 -20.96 10.69 1.22
C LEU A 101 -20.13 10.97 -0.04
N LEU A 102 -19.14 10.12 -0.33
CA LEU A 102 -18.41 10.18 -1.59
C LEU A 102 -19.31 9.92 -2.80
N SER A 103 -20.21 8.94 -2.70
CA SER A 103 -21.17 8.63 -3.77
C SER A 103 -22.11 9.78 -4.03
N THR A 104 -22.75 10.29 -2.97
CA THR A 104 -23.79 11.33 -3.10
C THR A 104 -23.24 12.68 -3.58
N VAL A 105 -22.00 13.01 -3.22
CA VAL A 105 -21.34 14.26 -3.65
C VAL A 105 -20.79 14.17 -5.08
N VAL A 106 -20.30 13.00 -5.49
CA VAL A 106 -19.49 12.86 -6.70
C VAL A 106 -20.27 12.25 -7.87
N MET A 107 -21.10 11.23 -7.67
CA MET A 107 -21.86 10.60 -8.77
C MET A 107 -22.71 11.59 -9.58
N PRO A 108 -23.46 12.54 -8.98
CA PRO A 108 -24.30 13.46 -9.75
C PRO A 108 -23.54 14.35 -10.73
N LYS A 109 -22.22 14.48 -10.57
CA LYS A 109 -21.36 15.34 -11.40
C LYS A 109 -20.93 14.66 -12.71
N PHE A 110 -21.15 13.36 -12.85
CA PHE A 110 -20.76 12.58 -14.02
C PHE A 110 -21.99 11.95 -14.67
N CYS A 111 -22.46 12.57 -15.75
CA CYS A 111 -23.56 12.02 -16.55
C CYS A 111 -23.09 10.79 -17.34
N GLY A 112 -23.91 9.74 -17.39
CA GLY A 112 -23.64 8.55 -18.21
C GLY A 112 -22.75 7.49 -17.56
N LEU A 113 -22.52 7.57 -16.24
CA LEU A 113 -21.91 6.46 -15.49
C LEU A 113 -22.80 5.22 -15.56
N ALA A 114 -22.17 4.05 -15.71
CA ALA A 114 -22.85 2.77 -15.55
C ALA A 114 -23.49 2.71 -14.15
N ALA A 115 -24.65 2.07 -14.04
CA ALA A 115 -25.32 1.85 -12.77
C ALA A 115 -25.35 0.34 -12.47
N VAL A 116 -25.10 -0.02 -11.21
CA VAL A 116 -25.20 -1.42 -10.78
C VAL A 116 -26.67 -1.77 -10.60
N ALA A 117 -27.20 -2.60 -11.51
CA ALA A 117 -28.61 -3.00 -11.50
C ALA A 117 -28.93 -4.01 -10.38
N THR A 118 -28.00 -4.89 -10.02
CA THR A 118 -28.15 -5.91 -8.97
C THR A 118 -26.81 -6.16 -8.26
N GLY A 119 -26.86 -6.50 -6.97
CA GLY A 119 -25.67 -6.95 -6.23
C GLY A 119 -24.67 -5.87 -5.79
N GLY A 120 -25.03 -4.58 -5.83
CA GLY A 120 -24.18 -3.48 -5.37
C GLY A 120 -23.83 -3.53 -3.88
N LEU A 121 -22.75 -2.83 -3.49
CA LEU A 121 -22.32 -2.76 -2.11
C LEU A 121 -23.36 -2.04 -1.24
N LYS A 122 -23.77 -2.67 -0.13
CA LYS A 122 -24.65 -2.06 0.88
C LYS A 122 -23.89 -1.13 1.84
N GLY A 123 -22.59 -1.34 1.96
CA GLY A 123 -21.65 -0.61 2.79
C GLY A 123 -20.23 -0.99 2.38
N TRP A 124 -19.24 -0.27 2.88
CA TRP A 124 -17.85 -0.62 2.60
C TRP A 124 -17.55 -2.01 3.16
N PRO A 125 -17.02 -2.94 2.36
CA PRO A 125 -16.53 -4.21 2.89
C PRO A 125 -15.34 -3.91 3.83
N VAL A 126 -15.04 -4.86 4.72
CA VAL A 126 -13.80 -4.82 5.49
C VAL A 126 -12.65 -4.70 4.49
N ALA A 127 -11.81 -3.68 4.65
CA ALA A 127 -10.72 -3.41 3.73
C ALA A 127 -9.83 -4.65 3.56
N GLN A 128 -9.92 -5.29 2.39
CA GLN A 128 -9.01 -6.34 1.96
C GLN A 128 -8.10 -5.74 0.90
N LEU A 129 -6.88 -5.38 1.31
CA LEU A 129 -5.85 -4.93 0.39
C LEU A 129 -5.37 -6.12 -0.44
N LEU A 130 -5.90 -6.23 -1.66
CA LEU A 130 -5.48 -7.21 -2.65
C LEU A 130 -4.23 -6.69 -3.38
N LEU A 131 -3.09 -7.30 -3.08
CA LEU A 131 -1.79 -7.00 -3.69
C LEU A 131 -1.65 -7.78 -5.00
N HIS A 132 -1.98 -7.13 -6.11
CA HIS A 132 -1.91 -7.74 -7.44
C HIS A 132 -0.59 -7.37 -8.14
N GLY A 133 0.06 -8.33 -8.79
CA GLY A 133 1.23 -8.04 -9.64
C GLY A 133 2.16 -9.23 -9.87
N HIS A 134 2.25 -10.17 -8.92
CA HIS A 134 2.99 -11.40 -9.15
C HIS A 134 2.30 -12.26 -10.22
N THR A 135 3.08 -12.85 -11.12
CA THR A 135 2.56 -13.72 -12.19
C THR A 135 2.58 -15.21 -11.83
N SER A 136 3.03 -15.53 -10.60
CA SER A 136 3.02 -16.86 -10.01
C SER A 136 2.84 -16.78 -8.48
N TRP A 137 2.79 -17.93 -7.81
CA TRP A 137 2.53 -18.01 -6.36
C TRP A 137 3.54 -17.19 -5.55
N ALA A 138 3.00 -16.37 -4.64
CA ALA A 138 3.80 -15.75 -3.58
C ALA A 138 4.16 -16.82 -2.54
N SER A 139 5.45 -17.08 -2.37
CA SER A 139 5.99 -18.12 -1.49
C SER A 139 6.45 -17.59 -0.13
N SER A 140 6.66 -16.27 0.00
CA SER A 140 7.13 -15.65 1.23
C SER A 140 6.66 -14.20 1.33
N VAL A 141 6.31 -13.75 2.53
CA VAL A 141 5.87 -12.37 2.82
C VAL A 141 6.41 -11.90 4.17
N ALA A 142 6.74 -10.62 4.28
CA ALA A 142 7.15 -9.99 5.53
C ALA A 142 6.71 -8.53 5.60
N PHE A 143 6.35 -8.05 6.79
CA PHE A 143 6.14 -6.63 7.06
C PHE A 143 7.48 -5.93 7.29
N SER A 144 7.56 -4.66 6.89
CA SER A 144 8.62 -3.77 7.34
C SER A 144 8.49 -3.49 8.84
N PRO A 145 9.59 -3.12 9.53
CA PRO A 145 9.57 -2.85 10.96
C PRO A 145 8.61 -1.71 11.36
N ASP A 146 8.38 -0.76 10.47
CA ASP A 146 7.43 0.35 10.67
C ASP A 146 5.97 -0.03 10.32
N GLY A 147 5.73 -1.24 9.82
CA GLY A 147 4.42 -1.74 9.41
C GLY A 147 3.83 -1.10 8.17
N LYS A 148 4.55 -0.18 7.50
CA LYS A 148 4.02 0.59 6.37
C LYS A 148 4.19 -0.10 5.02
N ARG A 149 5.06 -1.10 4.96
CA ARG A 149 5.38 -1.81 3.72
C ARG A 149 5.31 -3.31 3.94
N ILE A 150 4.94 -4.02 2.88
CA ILE A 150 5.05 -5.48 2.78
C ILE A 150 6.10 -5.77 1.72
N VAL A 151 6.96 -6.76 1.96
CA VAL A 151 7.77 -7.37 0.92
C VAL A 151 7.22 -8.76 0.65
N SER A 152 7.07 -9.11 -0.61
CA SER A 152 6.69 -10.45 -1.03
C SER A 152 7.68 -11.01 -2.03
N GLY A 153 7.75 -12.32 -2.02
CA GLY A 153 8.61 -13.08 -2.88
C GLY A 153 7.80 -14.14 -3.64
N SER A 154 8.08 -14.34 -4.93
CA SER A 154 7.27 -15.22 -5.79
C SER A 154 8.08 -16.12 -6.71
N LEU A 155 7.46 -17.25 -7.07
CA LEU A 155 7.93 -18.18 -8.09
C LEU A 155 8.04 -17.53 -9.49
N ASP A 156 7.53 -16.31 -9.69
CA ASP A 156 7.78 -15.51 -10.91
C ASP A 156 9.21 -14.94 -11.00
N LYS A 157 10.05 -15.29 -10.02
CA LYS A 157 11.45 -14.89 -9.86
C LYS A 157 11.67 -13.46 -9.39
N THR A 158 10.62 -12.78 -8.94
CA THR A 158 10.69 -11.40 -8.47
C THR A 158 10.46 -11.28 -6.98
N VAL A 159 11.06 -10.24 -6.40
CA VAL A 159 10.65 -9.70 -5.10
C VAL A 159 9.89 -8.41 -5.35
N ARG A 160 8.80 -8.18 -4.63
CA ARG A 160 7.99 -6.96 -4.76
C ARG A 160 7.79 -6.30 -3.41
N VAL A 161 7.73 -4.98 -3.42
CA VAL A 161 7.46 -4.16 -2.23
C VAL A 161 6.13 -3.49 -2.42
N TRP A 162 5.30 -3.48 -1.38
CA TRP A 162 3.94 -2.98 -1.40
C TRP A 162 3.75 -1.94 -0.32
N ASP A 163 2.96 -0.92 -0.63
CA ASP A 163 2.42 0.02 0.33
C ASP A 163 1.17 -0.57 1.00
N VAL A 164 1.16 -0.59 2.34
CA VAL A 164 0.06 -1.18 3.11
C VAL A 164 -1.21 -0.34 3.04
N GLU A 165 -1.12 0.97 2.83
CA GLU A 165 -2.30 1.83 2.89
C GLU A 165 -3.06 1.89 1.56
N GLY A 166 -2.34 1.85 0.43
CA GLY A 166 -2.92 1.90 -0.91
C GLY A 166 -2.96 0.55 -1.65
N GLY A 167 -2.29 -0.48 -1.11
CA GLY A 167 -2.16 -1.77 -1.79
C GLY A 167 -1.36 -1.69 -3.09
N ALA A 168 -0.62 -0.59 -3.25
CA ALA A 168 0.14 -0.24 -4.44
C ALA A 168 1.53 -0.86 -4.38
N GLN A 169 2.05 -1.30 -5.52
CA GLN A 169 3.46 -1.67 -5.59
C GLN A 169 4.34 -0.42 -5.49
N ILE A 170 5.37 -0.48 -4.67
CA ILE A 170 6.40 0.56 -4.55
C ILE A 170 7.54 0.20 -5.51
N GLY A 171 7.72 1.01 -6.55
CA GLY A 171 8.73 0.78 -7.58
C GLY A 171 8.43 -0.44 -8.47
N GLY A 172 9.42 -0.85 -9.25
CA GLY A 172 9.33 -2.04 -10.10
C GLY A 172 9.58 -3.35 -9.33
N PRO A 173 9.33 -4.51 -9.96
CA PRO A 173 9.78 -5.78 -9.41
C PRO A 173 11.31 -5.77 -9.26
N LEU A 174 11.80 -6.36 -8.17
CA LEU A 174 13.23 -6.54 -7.95
C LEU A 174 13.67 -7.79 -8.72
N GLU A 175 14.31 -7.54 -9.85
CA GLU A 175 14.76 -8.56 -10.79
C GLU A 175 16.26 -8.84 -10.65
N GLY A 176 16.65 -10.09 -10.87
CA GLY A 176 18.06 -10.48 -10.89
C GLY A 176 18.28 -11.94 -10.54
N HIS A 177 17.38 -12.54 -9.77
CA HIS A 177 17.43 -13.97 -9.51
C HIS A 177 17.14 -14.78 -10.78
N ARG A 178 17.87 -15.89 -10.94
CA ARG A 178 17.85 -16.68 -12.19
C ARG A 178 16.90 -17.88 -12.13
N ASP A 179 16.57 -18.32 -10.93
CA ASP A 179 15.64 -19.40 -10.66
C ASP A 179 14.49 -18.92 -9.77
N VAL A 180 13.41 -19.71 -9.69
CA VAL A 180 12.24 -19.44 -8.87
C VAL A 180 12.67 -19.02 -7.46
N VAL A 181 12.26 -17.81 -7.11
CA VAL A 181 12.51 -17.14 -5.83
C VAL A 181 11.25 -17.40 -4.99
N VAL A 182 11.16 -17.34 -3.66
CA VAL A 182 12.06 -17.00 -2.55
C VAL A 182 11.47 -17.80 -1.40
N ASN A 183 12.20 -18.72 -0.77
CA ASN A 183 11.66 -19.31 0.45
C ASN A 183 11.54 -18.24 1.56
N LEU A 184 12.32 -17.15 1.47
CA LEU A 184 12.51 -16.16 2.53
C LEU A 184 12.75 -14.76 1.96
N VAL A 185 11.84 -13.84 2.24
CA VAL A 185 12.09 -12.39 2.16
C VAL A 185 12.08 -11.81 3.57
N ALA A 186 12.93 -10.81 3.82
CA ALA A 186 12.95 -10.11 5.10
C ALA A 186 13.38 -8.66 4.92
N PHE A 187 12.82 -7.76 5.73
CA PHE A 187 13.36 -6.42 5.92
C PHE A 187 14.50 -6.43 6.93
N SER A 188 15.46 -5.53 6.74
CA SER A 188 16.39 -5.17 7.80
C SER A 188 15.64 -4.49 8.96
N PRO A 189 16.18 -4.52 10.20
CA PRO A 189 15.55 -3.89 11.36
C PRO A 189 15.34 -2.38 11.22
N ASP A 190 16.16 -1.69 10.41
CA ASP A 190 16.00 -0.27 10.10
C ASP A 190 15.02 -0.01 8.94
N GLY A 191 14.49 -1.06 8.32
CA GLY A 191 13.54 -0.99 7.21
C GLY A 191 14.12 -0.42 5.91
N LYS A 192 15.44 -0.28 5.78
CA LYS A 192 16.09 0.32 4.60
C LYS A 192 16.59 -0.71 3.59
N ARG A 193 16.66 -1.97 3.97
CA ARG A 193 17.14 -3.04 3.11
C ARG A 193 16.20 -4.22 3.12
N ILE A 194 16.25 -4.98 2.05
CA ILE A 194 15.54 -6.24 1.88
C ILE A 194 16.57 -7.30 1.59
N VAL A 195 16.41 -8.49 2.18
CA VAL A 195 17.17 -9.68 1.83
C VAL A 195 16.23 -10.69 1.19
N SER A 196 16.69 -11.35 0.14
CA SER A 196 15.98 -12.44 -0.54
C SER A 196 16.93 -13.60 -0.83
N GLY A 197 16.45 -14.83 -0.62
CA GLY A 197 17.16 -16.06 -0.99
C GLY A 197 16.38 -16.88 -2.01
N SER A 198 17.01 -17.33 -3.09
CA SER A 198 16.37 -18.05 -4.20
C SER A 198 16.85 -19.50 -4.33
N GLY A 199 16.14 -20.30 -5.13
CA GLY A 199 16.62 -21.58 -5.64
C GLY A 199 17.90 -21.47 -6.47
N ASP A 200 18.26 -20.27 -6.96
CA ASP A 200 19.51 -20.02 -7.68
C ASP A 200 20.78 -20.02 -6.80
N MET A 201 20.63 -20.43 -5.53
CA MET A 201 21.69 -20.49 -4.52
C MET A 201 22.31 -19.14 -4.16
N ALA A 202 21.73 -18.03 -4.62
CA ALA A 202 22.18 -16.69 -4.29
C ALA A 202 21.28 -16.04 -3.23
N VAL A 203 21.93 -15.31 -2.32
CA VAL A 203 21.26 -14.34 -1.45
C VAL A 203 21.52 -12.95 -2.00
N ARG A 204 20.46 -12.16 -2.21
CA ARG A 204 20.55 -10.78 -2.69
C ARG A 204 20.11 -9.81 -1.60
N VAL A 205 20.79 -8.67 -1.58
CA VAL A 205 20.44 -7.54 -0.72
C VAL A 205 19.97 -6.42 -1.63
N TRP A 206 18.84 -5.81 -1.29
CA TRP A 206 18.24 -4.71 -2.04
C TRP A 206 18.08 -3.49 -1.15
N ASP A 207 18.25 -2.32 -1.72
CA ASP A 207 17.66 -1.09 -1.17
C ASP A 207 16.14 -1.14 -1.40
N VAL A 208 15.35 -0.58 -0.48
CA VAL A 208 13.90 -0.44 -0.69
C VAL A 208 13.57 0.50 -1.86
N GLY A 209 14.52 1.33 -2.31
CA GLY A 209 14.44 2.05 -3.59
C GLY A 209 14.47 1.14 -4.83
N GLY A 210 14.69 -0.16 -4.65
CA GLY A 210 14.59 -1.18 -5.67
C GLY A 210 15.89 -1.52 -6.39
N VAL A 211 17.03 -1.06 -5.87
CA VAL A 211 18.35 -1.31 -6.43
C VAL A 211 19.04 -2.42 -5.64
N GLN A 212 19.65 -3.38 -6.35
CA GLN A 212 20.49 -4.39 -5.71
C GLN A 212 21.75 -3.75 -5.11
N ILE A 213 22.04 -4.05 -3.85
CA ILE A 213 23.24 -3.61 -3.15
C ILE A 213 24.31 -4.68 -3.26
N GLY A 214 25.35 -4.39 -4.06
CA GLY A 214 26.51 -5.26 -4.22
C GLY A 214 26.22 -6.52 -5.06
N ASN A 215 27.19 -7.43 -5.04
CA ASN A 215 27.09 -8.70 -5.76
C ASN A 215 26.23 -9.71 -4.98
N PRO A 216 25.58 -10.67 -5.67
CA PRO A 216 24.90 -11.76 -5.00
C PRO A 216 25.86 -12.52 -4.09
N LEU A 217 25.41 -12.88 -2.89
CA LEU A 217 26.15 -13.71 -1.97
C LEU A 217 25.98 -15.17 -2.40
N GLU A 218 27.04 -15.73 -2.97
CA GLU A 218 27.11 -17.08 -3.51
C GLU A 218 27.98 -17.96 -2.60
N GLY A 219 27.70 -19.26 -2.53
CA GLY A 219 28.42 -20.21 -1.66
C GLY A 219 27.53 -21.18 -0.89
N HIS A 220 26.21 -21.02 -0.98
CA HIS A 220 25.26 -22.00 -0.44
C HIS A 220 25.15 -23.20 -1.39
N THR A 221 25.45 -24.41 -0.91
CA THR A 221 25.38 -25.65 -1.69
C THR A 221 24.00 -26.31 -1.67
N SER A 222 23.02 -25.72 -0.98
CA SER A 222 21.64 -26.19 -0.90
C SER A 222 20.67 -25.03 -0.61
N ARG A 223 19.35 -25.28 -0.77
CA ARG A 223 18.30 -24.29 -0.51
C ARG A 223 18.37 -23.78 0.95
N ALA A 224 18.40 -22.46 1.13
CA ALA A 224 18.32 -21.85 2.45
C ALA A 224 16.86 -21.88 2.96
N TYR A 225 16.64 -22.45 4.15
CA TYR A 225 15.31 -22.63 4.74
C TYR A 225 14.96 -21.65 5.88
N GLN A 226 15.91 -20.82 6.37
CA GLN A 226 15.56 -19.81 7.38
C GLN A 226 16.51 -18.61 7.46
N LEU A 227 15.95 -17.39 7.56
CA LEU A 227 16.60 -16.17 8.01
C LEU A 227 15.74 -15.59 9.14
N HIS A 228 16.24 -15.57 10.38
CA HIS A 228 15.53 -14.99 11.52
C HIS A 228 15.94 -13.52 11.71
N SER A 229 14.97 -12.61 11.86
CA SER A 229 15.19 -11.28 12.44
C SER A 229 15.03 -11.34 13.96
N PRO A 230 16.00 -10.91 14.79
CA PRO A 230 15.88 -10.98 16.24
C PRO A 230 15.10 -9.77 16.77
N LEU A 231 13.91 -9.98 17.32
CA LEU A 231 13.28 -9.02 18.24
C LEU A 231 12.53 -9.77 19.37
N MET A 232 13.23 -9.97 20.48
CA MET A 232 12.87 -9.52 21.84
C MET A 232 13.69 -10.32 22.85
N GLY A 233 14.32 -9.60 23.78
CA GLY A 233 15.12 -10.21 24.84
C GLY A 233 14.29 -11.11 25.74
N ARG A 234 14.78 -12.32 25.95
CA ARG A 234 14.97 -12.94 27.27
C ARG A 234 15.98 -14.06 27.06
N GLY A 235 17.05 -14.03 27.84
CA GLY A 235 18.10 -15.03 27.75
C GLY A 235 17.54 -16.41 27.98
N LEU A 236 18.01 -17.37 27.18
CA LEU A 236 18.26 -18.74 27.59
C LEU A 236 19.24 -19.33 26.58
N SER A 237 20.35 -19.80 27.13
CA SER A 237 21.43 -20.52 26.45
C SER A 237 20.88 -21.69 25.64
N GLN A 238 21.18 -21.76 24.35
CA GLN A 238 21.40 -23.04 23.69
C GLN A 238 22.63 -22.96 22.78
N ALA A 239 23.65 -23.67 23.21
CA ALA A 239 24.80 -24.03 22.42
C ALA A 239 24.39 -25.07 21.36
N HIS A 240 24.72 -24.84 20.10
CA HIS A 240 24.97 -25.95 19.19
C HIS A 240 26.29 -25.76 18.43
N ARG A 241 27.18 -26.71 18.68
CA ARG A 241 28.50 -26.89 18.09
C ARG A 241 28.36 -27.12 16.58
N THR A 242 29.13 -26.36 15.82
CA THR A 242 29.54 -26.69 14.45
C THR A 242 30.58 -27.82 14.50
N ARG A 243 30.41 -28.86 13.68
CA ARG A 243 31.54 -29.63 13.14
C ARG A 243 31.35 -29.78 11.63
N LEU A 244 32.46 -29.43 10.97
CA LEU A 244 32.88 -29.59 9.57
C LEU A 244 31.97 -30.40 8.64
#